data_AF-F5R8M1-F1
#
_entry.id   AF-F5R8M1-F1
#
_cell.length_a   1.000
_cell.length_b   1.000
_cell.length_c   1.000
_cell.angle_alpha   90.00
_cell.angle_beta   90.00
_cell.angle_gamma   90.00
#
_symmetry.space_group_name_H-M   'P 1'
#
loop_
_entity.id
_entity.type
_entity.pdbx_description
1 polymer ?
#
loop_
_entity_poly.entity_id
_entity_poly.type
_entity_poly.pdbx_seq_one_letter_code
_entity_poly.pdbx_strand_id
1 'polypeptide(L)'
;MNEALGRSLADFEAGRIDMDALVAIWRRHGVDDTALPAKWREVLDGLLMRLESARLFSGESCSFSQSELLATMREWLNRVQAQVQAQQQ
;
A
#
# COMPACT_ATOMS: atom_id res chain seq x y z
N MET A 1 -9.86 5.25 6.88
CA MET A 1 -8.75 4.41 6.39
C MET A 1 -8.65 4.37 4.88
N ASN A 2 -9.68 3.85 4.20
CA ASN A 2 -9.60 3.49 2.79
C ASN A 2 -9.37 4.64 1.82
N GLU A 3 -9.99 5.79 2.08
CA GLU A 3 -9.84 6.94 1.20
C GLU A 3 -8.43 7.53 1.24
N ALA A 4 -7.78 7.58 2.41
CA ALA A 4 -6.41 8.07 2.54
C ALA A 4 -5.41 7.18 1.79
N LEU A 5 -5.57 5.85 1.90
CA LEU A 5 -4.73 4.88 1.19
C LEU A 5 -4.93 4.96 -0.32
N GLY A 6 -6.19 4.96 -0.79
CA GLY A 6 -6.51 5.09 -2.21
C GLY A 6 -6.03 6.41 -2.80
N ARG A 7 -6.20 7.51 -2.06
CA ARG A 7 -5.72 8.84 -2.46
C ARG A 7 -4.20 8.88 -2.58
N SER A 8 -3.47 8.31 -1.62
CA SER A 8 -2.02 8.30 -1.65
C SER A 8 -1.44 7.56 -2.86
N LEU A 9 -2.05 6.44 -3.29
CA LEU A 9 -1.64 5.78 -4.55
C LEU A 9 -1.85 6.69 -5.76
N ALA A 10 -3.01 7.35 -5.84
CA ALA A 10 -3.29 8.29 -6.95
C ALA A 10 -2.35 9.51 -6.94
N ASP A 11 -2.01 10.03 -5.76
CA ASP A 11 -1.03 11.11 -5.59
C ASP A 11 0.38 10.65 -6.00
N PHE A 12 0.77 9.41 -5.70
CA PHE A 12 2.05 8.84 -6.13
C PHE A 12 2.09 8.64 -7.65
N GLU A 13 1.05 8.05 -8.25
CA GLU A 13 0.92 7.89 -9.71
C GLU A 13 0.96 9.24 -10.45
N ALA A 14 0.41 10.29 -9.82
CA ALA A 14 0.45 11.67 -10.34
C ALA A 14 1.77 12.41 -10.06
N GLY A 15 2.75 11.77 -9.41
CA GLY A 15 4.02 12.39 -9.04
C GLY A 15 3.92 13.51 -8.00
N ARG A 16 2.81 13.56 -7.24
CA ARG A 16 2.57 14.57 -6.19
C ARG A 16 3.25 14.22 -4.86
N ILE A 17 3.47 12.93 -4.61
CA ILE A 17 4.18 12.42 -3.45
C ILE A 17 5.26 11.43 -3.88
N ASP A 18 6.34 11.35 -3.09
CA ASP A 18 7.40 10.35 -3.27
C ASP A 18 7.00 9.01 -2.62
N MET A 19 7.76 7.96 -2.97
CA MET A 19 7.61 6.62 -2.41
C MET A 19 7.71 6.60 -0.88
N ASP A 20 8.57 7.43 -0.28
CA ASP A 20 8.68 7.53 1.19
C ASP A 20 7.39 8.03 1.84
N ALA A 21 6.80 9.08 1.27
CA ALA A 21 5.53 9.63 1.73
C ALA A 21 4.39 8.62 1.56
N LEU A 22 4.39 7.84 0.47
CA LEU A 22 3.44 6.75 0.27
C LEU A 22 3.55 5.70 1.38
N VAL A 23 4.75 5.20 1.68
CA VAL A 23 4.98 4.22 2.76
C VAL A 23 4.54 4.77 4.11
N ALA A 24 4.90 6.02 4.44
CA ALA A 24 4.55 6.64 5.70
C ALA A 24 3.01 6.74 5.90
N ILE A 25 2.27 7.13 4.86
CA ILE A 25 0.79 7.17 4.89
C ILE A 25 0.24 5.76 5.12
N TRP A 26 0.78 4.75 4.44
CA TRP A 26 0.31 3.37 4.55
C TRP A 26 0.63 2.73 5.91
N ARG A 27 1.81 3.00 6.48
CA ARG A 27 2.17 2.58 7.84
C ARG A 27 1.26 3.22 8.89
N ARG A 28 0.97 4.51 8.74
CA ARG A 28 0.15 5.27 9.69
C ARG A 28 -1.31 4.86 9.65
N HIS A 29 -1.89 4.74 8.46
CA HIS A 29 -3.31 4.47 8.31
C HIS A 29 -3.61 2.97 8.19
N GLY A 30 -2.80 2.17 7.49
CA GLY A 30 -3.07 0.74 7.32
C GLY A 30 -3.01 -0.08 8.61
N VAL A 31 -2.32 0.42 9.65
CA VAL A 31 -2.11 -0.29 10.92
C VAL A 31 -3.11 0.13 12.01
N ASP A 32 -3.73 1.30 11.91
CA ASP A 32 -4.64 1.85 12.93
C ASP A 32 -6.02 1.17 12.92
N ASP A 33 -6.32 0.31 11.93
CA ASP A 33 -7.64 -0.27 11.75
C ASP A 33 -7.81 -1.47 12.68
N THR A 34 -8.57 -1.31 13.76
CA THR A 34 -8.86 -2.41 14.70
C THR A 34 -9.70 -3.52 14.07
N ALA A 35 -10.39 -3.27 12.95
CA ALA A 35 -11.16 -4.26 12.21
C ALA A 35 -10.31 -5.07 11.21
N LEU A 36 -9.04 -4.73 11.02
CA LEU A 36 -8.14 -5.44 10.12
C LEU A 36 -7.56 -6.71 10.79
N PRO A 37 -7.84 -7.92 10.26
CA PRO A 37 -7.27 -9.16 10.79
C PRO A 37 -5.73 -9.18 10.70
N ALA A 38 -5.06 -9.82 11.66
CA ALA A 38 -3.60 -9.88 11.75
C ALA A 38 -2.92 -10.34 10.45
N LYS A 39 -3.48 -11.36 9.78
CA LYS A 39 -2.98 -11.87 8.48
C LYS A 39 -2.83 -10.80 7.41
N TRP A 40 -3.72 -9.79 7.39
CA TRP A 40 -3.66 -8.71 6.40
C TRP A 40 -2.58 -7.69 6.76
N ARG A 41 -2.33 -7.47 8.06
CA ARG A 41 -1.21 -6.63 8.54
C ARG A 41 0.13 -7.24 8.19
N GLU A 42 0.28 -8.55 8.31
CA GLU A 42 1.52 -9.25 7.92
C GLU A 42 1.79 -9.10 6.42
N VAL A 43 0.76 -9.25 5.58
CA VAL A 43 0.89 -9.01 4.13
C VAL A 43 1.23 -7.56 3.84
N LEU A 44 0.56 -6.60 4.51
CA LEU A 44 0.85 -5.18 4.37
C LEU A 44 2.31 -4.85 4.71
N ASP A 45 2.82 -5.37 5.83
CA ASP A 45 4.21 -5.18 6.25
C ASP A 45 5.20 -5.69 5.19
N GLY A 46 4.95 -6.90 4.66
CA GLY A 46 5.78 -7.48 3.60
C GLY A 46 5.72 -6.75 2.26
N LEU A 47 4.60 -6.08 1.96
CA LEU A 47 4.47 -5.22 0.77
C LEU A 47 5.25 -3.91 0.96
N LEU A 48 5.12 -3.28 2.13
CA LEU A 48 5.82 -2.03 2.45
C LEU A 48 7.33 -2.24 2.46
N MET A 49 7.81 -3.32 3.06
CA MET A 49 9.24 -3.69 3.08
C MET A 49 9.81 -3.88 1.66
N ARG A 50 9.04 -4.49 0.75
CA ARG A 50 9.43 -4.63 -0.66
C ARG A 50 9.48 -3.28 -1.36
N LEU A 51 8.56 -2.38 -1.05
CA LEU A 51 8.50 -1.04 -1.65
C LEU A 51 9.70 -0.19 -1.19
N GLU A 52 10.01 -0.23 0.10
CA GLU A 52 11.20 0.39 0.69
C GLU A 52 12.50 -0.18 0.08
N SER A 53 12.53 -1.49 -0.19
CA SER A 53 13.65 -2.12 -0.89
C SER A 53 13.74 -1.69 -2.37
N ALA A 54 12.61 -1.60 -3.08
CA ALA A 54 12.58 -1.18 -4.49
C ALA A 54 13.10 0.25 -4.67
N ARG A 55 12.88 1.13 -3.69
CA ARG A 55 13.52 2.46 -3.62
C ARG A 55 15.05 2.36 -3.57
N LEU A 56 15.59 1.47 -2.73
CA LEU A 56 17.05 1.31 -2.56
C LEU A 56 17.75 0.72 -3.79
N PHE A 57 17.02 -0.03 -4.62
CA PHE A 57 17.57 -0.74 -5.79
C PHE A 57 17.17 -0.12 -7.15
N SER A 58 16.86 1.18 -7.23
CA SER A 58 16.46 1.89 -8.47
C SER A 58 17.59 2.11 -9.50
N GLY A 59 18.32 1.06 -9.86
CA GLY A 59 19.00 0.96 -11.15
C GLY A 59 17.99 0.75 -12.28
N GLU A 60 18.37 1.12 -13.50
CA GLU A 60 17.57 1.34 -14.73
C GLU A 60 16.59 0.22 -15.16
N SER A 61 16.48 -0.89 -14.43
CA SER A 61 15.56 -2.02 -14.68
C SER A 61 14.39 -2.15 -13.69
N CYS A 62 14.18 -1.21 -12.76
CA CYS A 62 13.19 -1.38 -11.68
C CYS A 62 11.77 -0.85 -11.98
N SER A 63 11.54 -0.08 -13.05
CA SER A 63 10.19 0.48 -13.34
C SER A 63 9.11 -0.59 -13.52
N PHE A 64 9.48 -1.77 -14.03
CA PHE A 64 8.54 -2.88 -14.18
C PHE A 64 8.16 -3.48 -12.81
N SER A 65 9.14 -3.79 -11.96
CA SER A 65 8.89 -4.30 -10.61
C SER A 65 8.17 -3.31 -9.70
N GLN A 66 8.39 -2.00 -9.90
CA GLN A 66 7.69 -0.95 -9.17
C GLN A 66 6.21 -0.90 -9.54
N SER A 67 5.88 -0.93 -10.84
CA SER A 67 4.49 -0.89 -11.32
C SER A 67 3.69 -2.10 -10.85
N GLU A 68 4.29 -3.30 -10.93
CA GLU A 68 3.68 -4.54 -10.45
C GLU A 68 3.44 -4.52 -8.92
N LEU A 69 4.38 -3.94 -8.17
CA LEU A 69 4.24 -3.80 -6.72
C LEU A 69 3.12 -2.83 -6.34
N LEU A 70 2.98 -1.71 -7.07
CA LEU A 70 1.87 -0.77 -6.89
C LEU A 70 0.53 -1.39 -7.24
N ALA A 71 0.46 -2.18 -8.31
CA ALA A 71 -0.73 -2.94 -8.68
C ALA A 71 -1.13 -3.90 -7.56
N THR A 72 -0.16 -4.64 -7.01
CA THR A 72 -0.37 -5.55 -5.86
C THR A 72 -0.90 -4.81 -4.63
N MET A 73 -0.39 -3.61 -4.34
CA MET A 73 -0.90 -2.77 -3.24
C MET A 73 -2.35 -2.33 -3.47
N ARG A 74 -2.70 -1.92 -4.69
CA ARG A 74 -4.08 -1.55 -5.07
C ARG A 74 -5.02 -2.74 -4.90
N GLU A 75 -4.60 -3.94 -5.32
CA GLU A 75 -5.38 -5.17 -5.11
C GLU A 75 -5.57 -5.51 -3.64
N TRP A 76 -4.49 -5.44 -2.84
CA TRP A 76 -4.57 -5.66 -1.39
C TRP A 76 -5.58 -4.71 -0.75
N LEU A 77 -5.51 -3.42 -1.10
CA LEU A 77 -6.43 -2.41 -0.61
C LEU A 77 -7.87 -2.80 -0.94
N ASN A 78 -8.18 -3.08 -2.21
CA ASN A 78 -9.52 -3.50 -2.66
C ASN A 78 -10.06 -4.70 -1.86
N ARG A 79 -9.23 -5.72 -1.62
CA ARG A 79 -9.63 -6.90 -0.84
C ARG A 79 -9.90 -6.58 0.62
N VAL A 80 -9.05 -5.75 1.22
CA VAL A 80 -9.25 -5.28 2.59
C VAL A 80 -10.53 -4.46 2.71
N GLN A 81 -10.82 -3.58 1.74
CA GLN A 81 -12.07 -2.82 1.75
C GLN A 81 -13.27 -3.77 1.74
N ALA A 82 -13.30 -4.73 0.80
CA ALA A 82 -14.39 -5.69 0.70
C ALA A 82 -14.57 -6.50 1.99
N GLN A 83 -13.48 -6.94 2.63
CA GLN A 83 -13.52 -7.67 3.89
C GLN A 83 -14.01 -6.81 5.06
N VAL A 84 -13.51 -5.58 5.18
CA VAL A 84 -13.91 -4.65 6.24
C VAL A 84 -15.38 -4.24 6.07
N GLN A 85 -15.86 -4.03 4.84
CA GLN A 85 -17.29 -3.82 4.56
C GLN A 85 -18.14 -5.04 4.92
N ALA A 86 -17.70 -6.24 4.54
CA ALA A 86 -18.42 -7.48 4.84
C ALA A 86 -18.47 -7.81 6.35
N GLN A 87 -17.48 -7.39 7.14
CA GLN A 87 -17.49 -7.54 8.60
C GLN A 87 -18.34 -6.47 9.33
N GLN A 88 -18.71 -5.38 8.65
CA GLN A 88 -19.56 -4.32 9.20
C GLN A 88 -21.06 -4.53 8.89
N GLN A 89 -21.40 -5.57 8.12
CA GLN A 89 -22.76 -6.02 7.86
C GLN A 89 -23.12 -7.19 8.80
#